data_AF-A0A5C8AXG4-F1
#
_entry.id   AF-A0A5C8AXG4-F1
#
_cell.length_a   1.000
_cell.length_b   1.000
_cell.length_c   1.000
_cell.angle_alpha   90.00
_cell.angle_beta   90.00
_cell.angle_gamma   90.00
#
_symmetry.space_group_name_H-M   'P 1'
#
loop_
_entity.id
_entity.type
_entity.pdbx_description
1 polymer ?
#
loop_
_entity_poly.entity_id
_entity_poly.type
_entity_poly.pdbx_seq_one_letter_code
_entity_poly.pdbx_strand_id
1 'polypeptide(L)'
;MKKSTIALSIAILFCAASQFEASAYPNDNLPSASVTKVRANELSFEQLFRAKSYMGKAARQLKFSQDGRYLAYLWNPFNEEGSDLYIYDNQTGQTKRITSPSIMKNYDAPEDWDRFEKKLEQKEKELAERQAKAEAQAAYLRGEKVNLNQWEEAAIEALKKELAEKKAKDAAAKAEKDAEL
;
A
#
# COMPACT_ATOMS: atom_id res chain seq x y z
N MET A 1 -68.01 -10.49 41.24
CA MET A 1 -68.07 -10.30 39.77
C MET A 1 -66.67 -9.98 39.28
N LYS A 2 -66.09 -10.87 38.45
CA LYS A 2 -64.73 -10.78 37.90
C LYS A 2 -64.64 -9.65 36.88
N LYS A 3 -63.61 -8.80 36.97
CA LYS A 3 -63.03 -8.10 35.82
C LYS A 3 -61.51 -8.17 35.93
N SER A 4 -60.95 -9.00 35.06
CA SER A 4 -59.52 -9.18 34.82
C SER A 4 -59.06 -8.09 33.86
N THR A 5 -58.03 -7.35 34.23
CA THR A 5 -57.26 -6.50 33.32
C THR A 5 -55.80 -6.84 33.48
N ILE A 6 -55.31 -7.63 32.53
CA ILE A 6 -53.91 -8.04 32.37
C ILE A 6 -53.16 -6.85 31.78
N ALA A 7 -52.32 -6.20 32.59
CA ALA A 7 -51.35 -5.23 32.10
C ALA A 7 -50.04 -5.99 31.80
N LEU A 8 -49.76 -6.11 30.49
CA LEU A 8 -48.59 -6.76 29.93
C LEU A 8 -47.40 -5.78 29.99
N SER A 9 -46.56 -5.90 31.03
CA SER A 9 -45.30 -5.15 31.13
C SER A 9 -44.23 -5.87 30.32
N ILE A 10 -43.91 -5.35 29.13
CA ILE A 10 -42.78 -5.80 28.31
C ILE A 10 -41.50 -5.26 28.93
N ALA A 11 -40.73 -6.14 29.56
CA ALA A 11 -39.36 -5.87 29.98
C ALA A 11 -38.48 -5.74 28.74
N ILE A 12 -38.07 -4.51 28.41
CA ILE A 12 -36.98 -4.25 27.46
C ILE A 12 -35.68 -4.44 28.24
N LEU A 13 -35.21 -5.68 28.24
CA LEU A 13 -33.93 -6.07 28.81
C LEU A 13 -32.82 -5.92 27.75
N PHE A 14 -31.74 -5.26 28.15
CA PHE A 14 -30.38 -5.45 27.63
C PHE A 14 -30.08 -4.95 26.21
N CYS A 15 -29.88 -3.64 26.08
CA CYS A 15 -29.04 -3.09 25.00
C CYS A 15 -27.59 -3.04 25.51
N ALA A 16 -26.89 -4.17 25.46
CA ALA A 16 -25.44 -4.19 25.59
C ALA A 16 -24.87 -3.60 24.30
N ALA A 17 -24.38 -2.36 24.39
CA ALA A 17 -23.53 -1.79 23.36
C ALA A 17 -22.22 -2.60 23.36
N SER A 18 -22.13 -3.60 22.50
CA SER A 18 -20.87 -4.28 22.19
C SER A 18 -19.96 -3.25 21.54
N GLN A 19 -19.05 -2.69 22.34
CA GLN A 19 -17.93 -1.91 21.85
C GLN A 19 -17.15 -2.82 20.91
N PHE A 20 -17.14 -2.48 19.63
CA PHE A 20 -16.23 -3.09 18.65
C PHE A 20 -14.83 -2.58 18.98
N GLU A 21 -14.12 -3.31 19.85
CA GLU A 21 -12.70 -3.10 20.05
C GLU A 21 -11.98 -3.62 18.81
N ALA A 22 -11.53 -2.70 17.97
CA ALA A 22 -10.55 -3.01 16.93
C ALA A 22 -9.26 -3.45 17.65
N SER A 23 -9.01 -4.75 17.71
CA SER A 23 -7.75 -5.28 18.21
C SER A 23 -6.63 -4.79 17.28
N ALA A 24 -5.88 -3.78 17.72
CA ALA A 24 -4.64 -3.40 17.07
C ALA A 24 -3.67 -4.58 17.18
N TYR A 25 -3.23 -5.10 16.03
CA TYR A 25 -2.16 -6.10 15.99
C TYR A 25 -0.86 -5.47 16.52
N PRO A 26 -0.24 -6.02 17.59
CA PRO A 26 1.13 -5.68 17.91
C PRO A 26 2.02 -6.36 16.87
N ASN A 27 2.56 -5.60 15.94
CA ASN A 27 3.59 -6.07 15.03
C ASN A 27 4.90 -5.38 15.43
N ASP A 28 5.62 -5.99 16.37
CA ASP A 28 6.85 -5.48 16.99
C ASP A 28 8.08 -5.49 16.05
N ASN A 29 7.90 -5.37 14.74
CA ASN A 29 9.01 -5.36 13.78
C ASN A 29 8.71 -4.52 12.53
N LEU A 30 8.43 -3.23 12.71
CA LEU A 30 8.66 -2.24 11.67
C LEU A 30 9.80 -1.31 12.08
N PRO A 31 10.72 -0.94 11.16
CA PRO A 31 11.73 0.06 11.46
C PRO A 31 11.03 1.33 11.94
N SER A 32 11.54 1.89 13.04
CA SER A 32 11.08 3.14 13.66
C SER A 32 11.30 4.32 12.71
N ALA A 33 10.45 4.41 11.68
CA ALA A 33 10.13 5.67 11.05
C ALA A 33 9.11 6.32 11.97
N SER A 34 9.47 7.47 12.53
CA SER A 34 8.60 8.32 13.34
C SER A 34 7.34 8.68 12.57
N VAL A 35 6.29 7.85 12.68
CA VAL A 35 4.98 8.13 12.11
C VAL A 35 4.38 9.26 12.92
N THR A 36 4.60 10.49 12.47
CA THR A 36 3.96 11.67 13.04
C THR A 36 2.46 11.50 12.84
N LYS A 37 1.72 11.32 13.94
CA LYS A 37 0.28 11.13 13.93
C LYS A 37 -0.38 12.47 13.56
N VAL A 38 -0.65 12.65 12.27
CA VAL A 38 -1.35 13.83 11.73
C VAL A 38 -2.74 13.90 12.36
N ARG A 39 -3.11 15.06 12.92
CA ARG A 39 -4.45 15.23 13.50
C ARG A 39 -5.47 15.38 12.39
N ALA A 40 -6.69 14.89 12.59
CA ALA A 40 -7.75 14.92 11.56
C ALA A 40 -8.02 16.34 11.01
N ASN A 41 -7.86 17.38 11.83
CA ASN A 41 -8.02 18.79 11.42
C ASN A 41 -6.87 19.34 10.54
N GLU A 42 -5.82 18.56 10.29
CA GLU A 42 -4.65 18.93 9.47
C GLU A 42 -4.67 18.23 8.11
N LEU A 43 -5.65 17.35 7.83
CA LEU A 43 -5.77 16.67 6.54
C LEU A 43 -6.36 17.62 5.48
N SER A 44 -5.52 18.04 4.55
CA SER A 44 -5.98 18.75 3.35
C SER A 44 -6.53 17.78 2.29
N PHE A 45 -7.37 18.30 1.38
CA PHE A 45 -7.90 17.50 0.26
C PHE A 45 -6.76 16.95 -0.62
N GLU A 46 -5.75 17.76 -0.91
CA GLU A 46 -4.53 17.34 -1.65
C GLU A 46 -3.84 16.15 -0.98
N GLN A 47 -3.78 16.15 0.35
CA GLN A 47 -3.16 15.08 1.11
C GLN A 47 -3.97 13.78 1.04
N LEU A 48 -5.31 13.86 0.96
CA LEU A 48 -6.16 12.69 0.73
C LEU A 48 -5.96 12.10 -0.68
N PHE A 49 -5.74 12.94 -1.68
CA PHE A 49 -5.61 12.56 -3.09
C PHE A 49 -4.16 12.47 -3.59
N ARG A 50 -3.22 12.09 -2.71
CA ARG A 50 -1.82 11.79 -3.08
C ARG A 50 -1.70 10.59 -4.02
N ALA A 51 -0.59 10.53 -4.77
CA ALA A 51 -0.28 9.44 -5.69
C ALA A 51 -0.19 8.06 -5.02
N LYS A 52 0.34 7.98 -3.79
CA LYS A 52 0.37 6.75 -2.98
C LYS A 52 -0.75 6.80 -1.94
N SER A 53 -1.90 6.22 -2.23
CA SER A 53 -3.06 6.17 -1.31
C SER A 53 -2.68 5.77 0.12
N TYR A 54 -3.26 6.46 1.12
CA TYR A 54 -3.23 6.03 2.52
C TYR A 54 -4.16 4.84 2.78
N MET A 55 -5.14 4.64 1.91
CA MET A 55 -6.11 3.56 2.00
C MET A 55 -5.57 2.33 1.27
N GLY A 56 -5.73 1.17 1.90
CA GLY A 56 -5.57 -0.13 1.28
C GLY A 56 -6.67 -0.47 0.29
N LYS A 57 -6.62 -1.70 -0.22
CA LYS A 57 -7.68 -2.31 -1.03
C LYS A 57 -8.71 -2.95 -0.11
N ALA A 58 -9.99 -2.77 -0.44
CA ALA A 58 -11.09 -3.40 0.28
C ALA A 58 -10.99 -4.94 0.25
N ALA A 59 -11.54 -5.59 1.28
CA ALA A 59 -11.62 -7.04 1.35
C ALA A 59 -12.49 -7.59 0.21
N ARG A 60 -12.07 -8.72 -0.36
CA ARG A 60 -12.75 -9.36 -1.50
C ARG A 60 -12.65 -10.89 -1.41
N GLN A 61 -13.46 -11.55 -2.23
CA GLN A 61 -13.49 -13.02 -2.35
C GLN A 61 -13.74 -13.74 -1.01
N LEU A 62 -14.78 -13.32 -0.29
CA LEU A 62 -15.17 -13.94 0.97
C LEU A 62 -15.64 -15.38 0.71
N LYS A 63 -15.12 -16.32 1.49
CA LYS A 63 -15.49 -17.74 1.47
C LYS A 63 -15.56 -18.28 2.89
N PHE A 64 -16.68 -18.93 3.22
CA PHE A 64 -16.81 -19.64 4.49
C PHE A 64 -16.28 -21.07 4.38
N SER A 65 -15.72 -21.56 5.47
CA SER A 65 -15.47 -22.97 5.70
C SER A 65 -16.80 -23.74 5.74
N GLN A 66 -16.76 -25.03 5.43
CA GLN A 66 -17.95 -25.88 5.36
C GLN A 66 -18.70 -25.98 6.71
N ASP A 67 -17.97 -25.87 7.82
CA ASP A 67 -18.50 -25.83 9.19
C ASP A 67 -18.94 -24.42 9.64
N GLY A 68 -18.70 -23.39 8.82
CA GLY A 68 -18.99 -21.99 9.15
C GLY A 68 -18.08 -21.37 10.22
N ARG A 69 -17.06 -22.10 10.69
CA ARG A 69 -16.17 -21.60 11.76
C ARG A 69 -15.23 -20.53 11.23
N TYR A 70 -14.67 -20.74 10.04
CA TYR A 70 -13.68 -19.84 9.45
C TYR A 70 -14.25 -19.07 8.26
N LEU A 71 -13.86 -17.81 8.13
CA LEU A 71 -14.08 -16.97 6.97
C LEU A 71 -12.74 -16.60 6.35
N ALA A 72 -12.49 -17.08 5.13
CA ALA A 72 -11.34 -16.71 4.34
C ALA A 72 -11.68 -15.53 3.42
N TYR A 73 -10.77 -14.57 3.30
CA TYR A 73 -10.93 -13.43 2.41
C TYR A 73 -9.58 -12.86 2.00
N LEU A 74 -9.53 -12.21 0.83
CA LEU A 74 -8.34 -11.50 0.39
C LEU A 74 -8.43 -10.04 0.78
N TRP A 75 -7.40 -9.53 1.42
CA TRP A 75 -7.35 -8.15 1.88
C TRP A 75 -5.95 -7.57 1.79
N ASN A 76 -5.86 -6.25 1.64
CA ASN A 76 -4.60 -5.53 1.59
C ASN A 76 -4.78 -4.16 2.23
N PRO A 77 -4.58 -4.03 3.56
CA PRO A 77 -4.85 -2.79 4.29
C PRO A 77 -3.87 -1.66 3.98
N PHE A 78 -2.65 -1.95 3.55
CA PHE A 78 -1.58 -0.95 3.36
C PHE A 78 -1.23 -0.70 1.88
N ASN A 79 -2.07 -1.18 0.97
CA ASN A 79 -1.86 -1.11 -0.48
C ASN A 79 -0.48 -1.65 -0.92
N GLU A 80 -0.06 -2.75 -0.29
CA GLU A 80 1.13 -3.52 -0.67
C GLU A 80 0.95 -4.13 -2.08
N GLU A 81 2.02 -4.67 -2.66
CA GLU A 81 1.91 -5.40 -3.92
C GLU A 81 1.15 -6.71 -3.70
N GLY A 82 0.02 -6.88 -4.41
CA GLY A 82 -0.83 -8.08 -4.31
C GLY A 82 -2.01 -7.95 -3.33
N SER A 83 -2.51 -9.09 -2.87
CA SER A 83 -3.52 -9.19 -1.81
C SER A 83 -3.28 -10.46 -1.03
N ASP A 84 -3.40 -10.34 0.29
CA ASP A 84 -3.06 -11.42 1.18
C ASP A 84 -4.30 -12.18 1.64
N LEU A 85 -4.11 -13.45 1.94
CA LEU A 85 -5.11 -14.30 2.54
C LEU A 85 -5.19 -14.03 4.03
N TYR A 86 -6.39 -13.66 4.47
CA TYR A 86 -6.76 -13.55 5.86
C TYR A 86 -7.79 -14.63 6.19
N ILE A 87 -7.70 -15.14 7.41
CA ILE A 87 -8.68 -16.05 8.00
C ILE A 87 -9.22 -15.40 9.26
N TYR A 88 -10.53 -15.26 9.32
CA TYR A 88 -11.26 -14.86 10.53
C TYR A 88 -11.88 -16.10 11.17
N ASP A 89 -11.61 -16.31 12.46
CA ASP A 89 -12.28 -17.33 13.27
C ASP A 89 -13.51 -16.71 13.94
N ASN A 90 -14.69 -17.20 13.56
CA ASN A 90 -15.97 -16.70 14.03
C ASN A 90 -16.25 -17.05 15.50
N GLN A 91 -15.58 -18.06 16.07
CA GLN A 91 -15.75 -18.43 17.49
C GLN A 91 -14.92 -17.54 18.42
N THR A 92 -13.69 -17.23 18.01
CA THR A 92 -12.75 -16.46 18.84
C THR A 92 -12.74 -14.97 18.50
N GLY A 93 -13.29 -14.57 17.35
CA GLY A 93 -13.26 -13.21 16.84
C GLY A 93 -11.88 -12.77 16.33
N GLN A 94 -10.93 -13.70 16.21
CA GLN A 94 -9.57 -13.38 15.81
C GLN A 94 -9.40 -13.47 14.29
N THR A 95 -8.72 -12.47 13.73
CA THR A 95 -8.28 -12.49 12.33
C THR A 95 -6.78 -12.78 12.29
N LYS A 96 -6.35 -13.69 11.41
CA LYS A 96 -4.94 -14.01 11.17
C LYS A 96 -4.58 -13.81 9.70
N ARG A 97 -3.49 -13.08 9.45
CA ARG A 97 -2.85 -13.00 8.13
C ARG A 97 -2.07 -14.28 7.88
N ILE A 98 -2.40 -14.98 6.80
CA ILE A 98 -1.78 -16.27 6.44
C ILE A 98 -0.66 -16.08 5.43
N THR A 99 -0.88 -15.22 4.43
CA THR A 99 0.16 -14.87 3.45
C THR A 99 0.67 -13.46 3.72
N SER A 100 1.97 -13.28 3.66
CA SER A 100 2.61 -11.97 3.61
C SER A 100 3.94 -12.11 2.88
N PRO A 101 4.49 -11.03 2.29
CA PRO A 101 5.83 -11.08 1.70
C PRO A 101 6.87 -11.61 2.69
N SER A 102 6.80 -11.21 3.96
CA SER A 102 7.70 -11.68 5.02
C SER A 102 7.57 -13.18 5.31
N ILE A 103 6.36 -13.74 5.27
CA ILE A 103 6.13 -15.18 5.47
C ILE A 103 6.61 -15.96 4.25
N MET A 104 6.26 -15.51 3.04
CA MET A 104 6.60 -16.16 1.78
C MET A 104 8.11 -16.12 1.50
N LYS A 105 8.84 -15.14 2.06
CA LYS A 105 10.30 -15.05 1.94
C LYS A 105 11.05 -16.30 2.39
N ASN A 106 10.46 -17.07 3.32
CA ASN A 106 11.07 -18.31 3.80
C ASN A 106 10.85 -19.51 2.85
N TYR A 107 9.96 -19.39 1.86
CA TYR A 107 9.54 -20.49 0.97
C TYR A 107 9.96 -20.27 -0.48
N ASP A 108 10.09 -19.02 -0.92
CA ASP A 108 10.45 -18.67 -2.30
C ASP A 108 11.98 -18.66 -2.51
N ALA A 109 12.41 -18.83 -3.77
CA ALA A 109 13.83 -18.80 -4.14
C ALA A 109 14.43 -17.37 -4.00
N PRO A 110 15.71 -17.22 -3.62
CA PRO A 110 16.35 -15.92 -3.47
C PRO A 110 16.29 -15.04 -4.73
N GLU A 111 16.41 -15.63 -5.92
CA GLU A 111 16.44 -14.90 -7.19
C GLU A 111 15.10 -14.20 -7.51
N ASP A 112 13.98 -14.77 -7.03
CA ASP A 112 12.65 -14.18 -7.20
C ASP A 112 12.47 -12.95 -6.31
N TRP A 113 13.11 -12.92 -5.14
CA TRP A 113 13.11 -11.76 -4.25
C TRP A 113 13.90 -10.59 -4.81
N ASP A 114 15.08 -10.82 -5.39
CA ASP A 114 15.87 -9.75 -6.01
C ASP A 114 15.07 -9.04 -7.13
N ARG A 115 14.35 -9.84 -7.93
CA ARG A 115 13.46 -9.31 -8.98
C ARG A 115 12.30 -8.52 -8.37
N PHE A 116 11.70 -9.04 -7.29
CA PHE A 116 10.60 -8.39 -6.60
C PHE A 116 11.04 -7.05 -5.99
N GLU A 117 12.16 -7.02 -5.27
CA GLU A 117 12.74 -5.82 -4.66
C GLU A 117 13.06 -4.76 -5.71
N LYS A 118 13.70 -5.14 -6.83
CA LYS A 118 13.97 -4.23 -7.94
C LYS A 118 12.69 -3.62 -8.53
N LYS A 119 11.64 -4.44 -8.70
CA LYS A 119 10.33 -3.96 -9.20
C LYS A 119 9.63 -3.04 -8.19
N LEU A 120 9.73 -3.35 -6.90
CA LEU A 120 9.17 -2.53 -5.84
C LEU A 120 9.84 -1.16 -5.82
N GLU A 121 11.18 -1.12 -5.84
CA GLU A 121 11.95 0.12 -5.88
C GLU A 121 11.60 0.96 -7.12
N GLN A 122 11.49 0.33 -8.30
CA GLN A 122 11.06 1.02 -9.52
C GLN A 122 9.68 1.67 -9.34
N LYS A 123 8.69 0.93 -8.84
CA LYS A 123 7.35 1.48 -8.60
C LYS A 123 7.33 2.60 -7.56
N GLU A 124 8.12 2.49 -6.50
CA GLU A 124 8.22 3.54 -5.49
C GLU A 124 8.83 4.82 -6.06
N LYS A 125 9.84 4.71 -6.92
CA LYS A 125 10.40 5.85 -7.66
C LYS A 125 9.36 6.48 -8.59
N GLU A 126 8.65 5.68 -9.38
CA GLU A 126 7.58 6.19 -10.27
C GLU A 126 6.47 6.89 -9.49
N LEU A 127 6.07 6.36 -8.33
CA LEU A 127 5.07 6.98 -7.46
C LEU A 127 5.56 8.28 -6.82
N ALA A 128 6.82 8.31 -6.37
CA ALA A 128 7.43 9.51 -5.81
C ALA A 128 7.56 10.62 -6.86
N GLU A 129 7.96 10.27 -8.09
CA GLU A 129 8.00 11.22 -9.21
C GLU A 129 6.61 11.74 -9.56
N ARG A 130 5.60 10.86 -9.63
CA ARG A 130 4.20 11.27 -9.87
C ARG A 130 3.69 12.22 -8.78
N GLN A 131 4.03 11.93 -7.52
CA GLN A 131 3.70 12.79 -6.39
C GLN A 131 4.36 14.16 -6.53
N ALA A 132 5.66 14.20 -6.81
CA ALA A 132 6.40 15.44 -6.98
C ALA A 132 5.84 16.28 -8.15
N LYS A 133 5.42 15.63 -9.25
CA LYS A 133 4.74 16.29 -10.37
C LYS A 133 3.41 16.91 -9.94
N ALA A 134 2.58 16.17 -9.22
CA ALA A 134 1.31 16.68 -8.71
C ALA A 134 1.52 17.87 -7.76
N GLU A 135 2.51 17.80 -6.87
CA GLU A 135 2.84 18.87 -5.93
C GLU A 135 3.33 20.14 -6.63
N ALA A 136 4.19 20.01 -7.65
CA ALA A 136 4.64 21.14 -8.45
C ALA A 136 3.51 21.77 -9.26
N GLN A 137 2.61 20.95 -9.83
CA GLN A 137 1.43 21.46 -10.51
C GLN A 137 0.52 22.21 -9.53
N ALA A 138 0.29 21.66 -8.34
CA ALA A 138 -0.48 22.32 -7.30
C ALA A 138 0.17 23.64 -6.85
N ALA A 139 1.50 23.67 -6.69
CA ALA A 139 2.26 24.88 -6.36
C ALA A 139 2.17 25.94 -7.46
N TYR A 140 2.29 25.53 -8.72
CA TYR A 140 2.09 26.42 -9.87
C TYR A 140 0.68 27.03 -9.88
N LEU A 141 -0.36 26.22 -9.63
CA LEU A 141 -1.73 26.71 -9.52
C LEU A 141 -1.95 27.66 -8.34
N ARG A 142 -1.15 27.55 -7.26
CA ARG A 142 -1.13 28.52 -6.15
C ARG A 142 -0.38 29.82 -6.48
N GLY A 143 0.22 29.93 -7.66
CA GLY A 143 1.00 31.10 -8.09
C GLY A 143 2.46 31.07 -7.65
N GLU A 144 2.96 29.93 -7.14
CA GLU A 144 4.37 29.77 -6.81
C GLU A 144 5.20 29.63 -8.10
N LYS A 145 6.42 30.17 -8.09
CA LYS A 145 7.34 30.06 -9.22
C LYS A 145 7.98 28.67 -9.24
N VAL A 146 7.35 27.73 -9.94
CA VAL A 146 7.83 26.35 -10.09
C VAL A 146 8.14 26.04 -11.55
N ASN A 147 9.29 25.41 -11.82
CA ASN A 147 9.63 24.92 -13.15
C ASN A 147 8.97 23.56 -13.38
N LEU A 148 7.93 23.52 -14.22
CA LEU A 148 7.22 22.29 -14.59
C LEU A 148 8.03 21.37 -15.53
N ASN A 149 8.99 21.94 -16.25
CA ASN A 149 9.79 21.23 -17.25
C ASN A 149 11.01 20.53 -16.63
N GLN A 150 11.25 20.68 -15.32
CA GLN A 150 12.43 20.13 -14.65
C GLN A 150 12.60 18.61 -14.84
N TRP A 151 11.49 17.86 -14.95
CA TRP A 151 11.56 16.42 -15.23
C TRP A 151 11.92 16.10 -16.68
N GLU A 152 11.47 16.92 -17.63
CA GLU A 152 11.82 16.78 -19.04
C GLU A 152 13.28 17.13 -19.28
N GLU A 153 13.76 18.22 -18.66
CA GLU A 153 15.15 18.63 -18.68
C GLU A 153 16.05 17.53 -18.10
N ALA A 154 15.71 16.99 -16.93
CA ALA A 154 16.45 15.87 -16.33
C ALA A 154 16.45 14.61 -17.21
N ALA A 155 15.33 14.28 -17.87
CA ALA A 155 15.25 13.16 -18.78
C ALA A 155 16.12 13.36 -20.03
N ILE A 156 16.15 14.57 -20.58
CA ILE A 156 17.00 14.93 -21.73
C ILE A 156 18.48 14.83 -21.34
N GLU A 157 18.87 15.28 -20.15
CA GLU A 157 20.24 15.17 -19.65
C GLU A 157 20.67 13.72 -19.45
N ALA A 158 19.81 12.89 -18.86
CA ALA A 158 20.05 11.46 -18.71
C ALA A 158 20.25 10.77 -20.08
N LEU A 159 19.40 11.08 -21.06
CA LEU A 159 19.48 10.53 -22.42
C LEU A 159 20.78 10.97 -23.11
N LYS A 160 21.17 12.25 -22.98
CA LYS A 160 22.43 12.76 -23.51
C LYS A 160 23.63 12.00 -22.92
N LYS A 161 23.61 11.71 -21.62
CA LYS A 161 24.66 10.95 -20.95
C LYS A 161 24.72 9.51 -21.47
N GLU A 162 23.57 8.84 -21.59
CA GLU A 162 23.49 7.47 -22.12
C GLU A 162 24.01 7.39 -23.57
N LEU A 163 23.64 8.35 -24.42
CA LEU A 163 24.14 8.42 -25.80
C LEU A 163 25.66 8.67 -25.85
N ALA A 164 26.21 9.49 -24.95
CA ALA A 164 27.64 9.71 -24.86
C ALA A 164 28.38 8.44 -24.43
N GLU A 165 27.87 7.72 -23.43
CA GLU A 165 28.43 6.45 -22.98
C GLU A 165 28.35 5.38 -24.07
N LYS A 166 27.23 5.29 -24.80
CA LYS A 166 27.08 4.36 -25.92
C LYS A 166 28.07 4.68 -27.05
N LYS A 167 28.21 5.96 -27.42
CA LYS A 167 29.20 6.39 -28.43
C LYS A 167 30.63 6.05 -28.00
N ALA A 168 30.97 6.21 -26.71
CA ALA A 168 32.28 5.85 -26.19
C ALA A 168 32.53 4.33 -26.26
N LYS A 169 31.54 3.51 -25.91
CA LYS A 169 31.62 2.05 -26.02
C LYS A 169 31.75 1.58 -27.47
N ASP A 170 30.97 2.15 -28.38
CA ASP A 170 31.03 1.82 -29.81
C ASP A 170 32.38 2.22 -30.42
N ALA A 171 32.94 3.37 -30.01
CA ALA A 171 34.27 3.81 -30.43
C ALA A 171 35.38 2.89 -29.89
N ALA A 172 35.29 2.45 -28.63
CA ALA A 172 36.22 1.49 -28.05
C ALA A 172 36.15 0.12 -28.74
N ALA A 173 34.95 -0.42 -28.96
CA ALA A 173 34.75 -1.68 -29.65
C ALA A 173 35.23 -1.64 -31.12
N LYS A 174 35.13 -0.49 -31.78
CA LYS A 174 35.71 -0.30 -33.11
C LYS A 174 37.23 -0.28 -33.07
N ALA A 175 37.82 0.44 -32.11
CA ALA A 175 39.28 0.51 -31.96
C ALA A 175 39.91 -0.87 -31.63
N GLU A 176 39.22 -1.70 -30.82
CA GLU A 176 39.66 -3.07 -30.55
C GLU A 176 39.64 -3.94 -31.81
N LYS A 177 38.57 -3.88 -32.62
CA LYS A 177 38.50 -4.62 -33.89
C LYS A 177 39.53 -4.17 -34.92
N ASP A 178 39.82 -2.87 -34.97
CA ASP A 178 40.84 -2.31 -35.85
C ASP A 178 42.27 -2.68 -35.39
N ALA A 179 42.47 -3.07 -34.13
CA ALA A 179 43.76 -3.51 -33.58
C ALA A 179 44.01 -5.03 -33.70
N GLU A 180 42.98 -5.83 -33.97
CA GLU A 180 43.08 -7.29 -34.20
C GLU A 180 43.33 -7.67 -35.68
N LEU A 181 43.30 -6.70 -36.60
CA LEU A 181 43.59 -6.83 -38.03
C LEU A 181 45.01 -6.37 -38.40
#